data_AF-A0A3D1A7G3-F1
#
_entry.id   AF-A0A3D1A7G3-F1
#
_cell.length_a   1.000
_cell.length_b   1.000
_cell.length_c   1.000
_cell.angle_alpha   90.00
_cell.angle_beta   90.00
_cell.angle_gamma   90.00
#
_symmetry.space_group_name_H-M   'P 1'
#
loop_
_entity.id
_entity.type
_entity.pdbx_description
1 polymer ?
#
loop_
_entity_poly.entity_id
_entity_poly.type
_entity_poly.pdbx_seq_one_letter_code
_entity_poly.pdbx_strand_id
1 'polypeptide(L)'
;MPELAKPLPPEDKLVLLPKNPGSFFVFWQFSAGRAEAFQAAAFAPEIELRLSYCDDKTHAAAHKAQWQAGRAYVPVPERGGNCEAALYALRNGAWEKLLESNQAAAPVRAGAEADRAYASMEFHKRVQP
;
A
#
# COMPACT_ATOMS: atom_id res chain seq x y z
N MET A 1 -4.37 -40.42 -8.64
CA MET A 1 -4.12 -39.57 -7.46
C MET A 1 -3.62 -38.24 -7.98
N PRO A 2 -4.46 -37.21 -8.17
CA PRO A 2 -3.97 -35.91 -8.59
C PRO A 2 -3.26 -35.28 -7.39
N GLU A 3 -1.98 -34.96 -7.56
CA GLU A 3 -1.26 -34.14 -6.60
C GLU A 3 -2.01 -32.82 -6.47
N LEU A 4 -2.71 -32.66 -5.34
CA LEU A 4 -3.28 -31.39 -4.92
C LEU A 4 -2.14 -30.39 -5.00
N ALA A 5 -2.25 -29.43 -5.92
CA ALA A 5 -1.30 -28.37 -6.14
C ALA A 5 -0.82 -27.88 -4.77
N LYS A 6 0.42 -28.22 -4.40
CA LYS A 6 1.03 -27.63 -3.20
C LYS A 6 0.90 -26.13 -3.39
N PRO A 7 0.23 -25.41 -2.47
CA PRO A 7 0.18 -23.96 -2.57
C PRO A 7 1.63 -23.49 -2.69
N LEU A 8 1.92 -22.79 -3.79
CA LEU A 8 3.24 -22.21 -4.02
C LEU A 8 3.67 -21.50 -2.73
N PRO A 9 4.94 -21.66 -2.29
CA PRO A 9 5.40 -20.91 -1.13
C PRO A 9 5.12 -19.43 -1.39
N PRO A 10 4.52 -18.71 -0.43
CA PRO A 10 4.17 -17.32 -0.63
C PRO A 10 5.46 -16.54 -0.90
N GLU A 11 5.64 -16.11 -2.14
CA GLU A 11 6.71 -15.21 -2.52
C GLU A 11 6.51 -13.86 -1.84
N ASP A 12 7.61 -13.13 -1.64
CA ASP A 12 7.52 -11.77 -1.12
C ASP A 12 6.74 -10.89 -2.10
N LYS A 13 5.76 -10.14 -1.60
CA LYS A 13 4.86 -9.35 -2.43
C LYS A 13 4.62 -7.98 -1.83
N LEU A 14 4.59 -6.96 -2.68
CA LEU A 14 4.13 -5.62 -2.34
C LEU A 14 3.11 -5.19 -3.39
N VAL A 15 1.95 -4.71 -2.94
CA VAL A 15 0.87 -4.27 -3.82
C VAL A 15 0.41 -2.89 -3.38
N LEU A 16 0.24 -2.01 -4.36
CA LEU A 16 -0.32 -0.67 -4.18
C LEU A 16 -1.66 -0.61 -4.92
N LEU A 17 -2.72 -0.29 -4.17
CA LEU A 17 -4.07 -0.15 -4.72
C LEU A 17 -4.64 1.22 -4.37
N PRO A 18 -5.30 1.92 -5.31
CA PRO A 18 -6.10 3.09 -4.97
C PRO A 18 -7.33 2.59 -4.20
N LYS A 19 -7.52 3.06 -2.96
CA LYS A 19 -8.69 2.65 -2.16
C LYS A 19 -9.81 3.69 -2.25
N ASN A 20 -9.49 4.94 -1.93
CA ASN A 20 -10.40 6.08 -1.90
C ASN A 20 -9.68 7.33 -2.47
N PRO A 21 -10.39 8.43 -2.78
CA PRO A 21 -9.78 9.67 -3.29
C PRO A 21 -8.65 10.25 -2.43
N GLY A 22 -8.59 9.89 -1.15
CA GLY A 22 -7.60 10.39 -0.20
C GLY A 22 -6.50 9.39 0.22
N SER A 23 -6.59 8.11 -0.15
CA SER A 23 -5.63 7.12 0.34
C SER A 23 -5.35 5.96 -0.62
N PHE A 24 -4.08 5.57 -0.63
CA PHE A 24 -3.62 4.29 -1.13
C PHE A 24 -3.73 3.23 -0.05
N PHE A 25 -4.12 2.03 -0.46
CA PHE A 25 -3.92 0.82 0.30
C PHE A 25 -2.61 0.17 -0.15
N VAL A 26 -1.72 -0.06 0.81
CA VAL A 26 -0.47 -0.80 0.59
C VAL A 26 -0.59 -2.12 1.32
N PHE A 27 -0.35 -3.22 0.62
CA PHE A 27 -0.30 -4.56 1.20
C PHE A 27 1.07 -5.16 0.95
N TRP A 28 1.64 -5.79 1.97
CA TRP A 28 2.85 -6.58 1.82
C TRP A 28 2.71 -7.93 2.48
N GLN A 29 3.40 -8.89 1.89
CA GLN A 29 3.54 -10.24 2.42
C GLN A 29 4.99 -10.63 2.28
N PHE A 30 5.55 -11.20 3.34
CA PHE A 30 6.88 -11.74 3.32
C PHE A 30 6.83 -13.26 3.22
N SER A 31 7.80 -13.81 2.50
CA SER A 31 8.13 -15.22 2.50
C SER A 31 8.58 -15.66 3.89
N ALA A 32 8.53 -16.97 4.14
CA ALA A 32 8.94 -17.52 5.44
C ALA A 32 10.38 -17.13 5.79
N GLY A 33 11.31 -17.20 4.83
CA GLY A 33 12.72 -16.84 5.07
C GLY A 33 12.92 -15.36 5.39
N ARG A 34 12.12 -14.47 4.78
CA ARG A 34 12.21 -13.03 5.08
C ARG A 34 11.57 -12.70 6.42
N ALA A 35 10.45 -13.33 6.76
CA ALA A 35 9.85 -13.22 8.09
C ALA A 35 10.82 -13.73 9.18
N GLU A 36 11.50 -14.85 8.93
CA GLU A 36 12.53 -15.38 9.83
C GLU A 36 13.69 -14.39 10.02
N ALA A 37 14.13 -13.71 8.96
CA ALA A 37 15.17 -12.67 9.08
C ALA A 37 14.75 -11.51 10.00
N PHE A 38 13.49 -11.07 9.94
CA PHE A 38 12.97 -10.07 10.89
C PHE A 38 12.87 -10.63 12.32
N GLN A 39 12.44 -11.89 12.48
CA GLN A 39 12.33 -12.53 13.80
C GLN A 39 13.70 -12.76 14.45
N ALA A 40 14.72 -13.07 13.65
CA ALA A 40 16.12 -13.21 14.07
C ALA A 40 16.83 -11.86 14.26
N ALA A 41 16.10 -10.74 14.17
CA ALA A 41 16.63 -9.38 14.30
C ALA A 41 17.74 -9.03 13.30
N ALA A 42 17.80 -9.70 12.14
CA ALA A 42 18.67 -9.30 11.04
C ALA A 42 18.20 -7.97 10.40
N PHE A 43 16.91 -7.67 10.51
CA PHE A 43 16.29 -6.40 10.20
C PHE A 43 15.65 -5.80 11.45
N ALA A 44 15.56 -4.46 11.51
CA ALA A 44 14.76 -3.79 12.52
C ALA A 44 13.26 -4.14 12.38
N PRO A 45 12.48 -4.10 13.48
CA PRO A 45 11.06 -4.45 13.43
C PRO A 45 10.18 -3.43 12.68
N GLU A 46 10.71 -2.21 12.48
CA GLU A 46 10.06 -1.16 11.71
C GLU A 46 10.51 -1.19 10.24
N ILE A 47 9.55 -1.11 9.34
CA ILE A 47 9.76 -0.93 7.90
C ILE A 47 9.34 0.48 7.49
N GLU A 48 9.84 0.93 6.35
CA GLU A 48 9.47 2.22 5.74
C GLU A 48 8.94 2.00 4.32
N LEU A 49 7.70 2.40 4.10
CA LEU A 49 7.09 2.49 2.79
C LEU A 49 7.39 3.86 2.20
N ARG A 50 8.03 3.90 1.04
CA ARG A 50 8.29 5.13 0.28
C ARG A 50 7.44 5.13 -0.98
N LEU A 51 6.62 6.15 -1.13
CA LEU A 51 5.90 6.43 -2.37
C LEU A 51 6.76 7.35 -3.24
N SER A 52 6.78 7.06 -4.53
CA SER A 52 7.41 7.89 -5.56
C SER A 52 6.51 8.01 -6.78
N TYR A 53 6.56 9.15 -7.44
CA TYR A 53 5.82 9.34 -8.69
C TYR A 53 6.48 8.53 -9.82
N CYS A 54 5.68 7.89 -10.66
CA CYS A 54 6.19 7.01 -11.71
C CYS A 54 6.90 7.76 -12.84
N ASP A 55 6.56 9.02 -13.07
CA ASP A 55 7.04 9.85 -14.18
C ASP A 55 8.48 10.32 -13.97
N ASP A 56 8.82 10.79 -12.77
CA ASP A 56 10.12 11.38 -12.45
C ASP A 56 10.85 10.70 -11.29
N LYS A 57 10.24 9.65 -10.71
CA LYS A 57 10.74 8.93 -9.53
C LYS A 57 10.99 9.83 -8.32
N THR A 58 10.42 11.03 -8.30
CA THR A 58 10.55 11.93 -7.16
C THR A 58 9.79 11.36 -5.96
N HIS A 59 10.37 11.56 -4.78
CA HIS A 59 9.79 11.08 -3.54
C HIS A 59 8.51 11.86 -3.22
N ALA A 60 7.42 11.13 -3.03
CA ALA A 60 6.11 11.69 -2.76
C ALA A 60 5.74 11.63 -1.27
N ALA A 61 6.00 10.51 -0.59
CA ALA A 61 5.73 10.35 0.84
C ALA A 61 6.50 9.15 1.44
N ALA A 62 6.74 9.19 2.76
CA ALA A 62 7.26 8.06 3.52
C ALA A 62 6.30 7.71 4.67
N HIS A 63 6.14 6.42 4.94
CA HIS A 63 5.27 5.91 6.01
C HIS A 63 5.93 4.73 6.71
N LYS A 64 6.05 4.82 8.04
CA LYS A 64 6.63 3.77 8.87
C LYS A 64 5.55 2.83 9.40
N ALA A 65 5.84 1.54 9.43
CA ALA A 65 4.93 0.52 9.92
C ALA A 65 5.70 -0.65 10.57
N GLN A 66 5.01 -1.42 11.42
CA GLN A 66 5.54 -2.70 11.90
C GLN A 66 5.51 -3.73 10.77
N TRP A 67 6.57 -4.50 10.59
CA TRP A 67 6.67 -5.45 9.47
C TRP A 67 5.55 -6.50 9.48
N GLN A 68 5.02 -6.87 10.66
CA GLN A 68 3.95 -7.86 10.81
C GLN A 68 2.55 -7.31 10.47
N ALA A 69 2.40 -5.99 10.30
CA ALA A 69 1.08 -5.42 10.04
C ALA A 69 0.49 -5.89 8.70
N GLY A 70 1.35 -6.21 7.72
CA GLY A 70 0.98 -6.73 6.39
C GLY A 70 0.23 -5.74 5.50
N ARG A 71 -0.13 -4.56 6.03
CA ARG A 71 -0.85 -3.51 5.31
C ARG A 71 -0.73 -2.15 5.97
N ALA A 72 -0.90 -1.10 5.18
CA ALA A 72 -1.00 0.28 5.62
C ALA A 72 -1.95 1.07 4.71
N TYR A 73 -2.43 2.20 5.22
CA TYR A 73 -3.11 3.22 4.43
C TYR A 73 -2.23 4.44 4.37
N VAL A 74 -1.80 4.81 3.16
CA VAL A 74 -0.91 5.95 2.94
C VAL A 74 -1.70 7.05 2.25
N PRO A 75 -1.66 8.30 2.74
CA PRO A 75 -2.32 9.41 2.07
C PRO A 75 -1.88 9.55 0.61
N VAL A 76 -2.82 9.87 -0.27
CA VAL A 76 -2.50 10.19 -1.66
C VAL A 76 -1.70 11.52 -1.68
N PRO A 77 -0.54 11.57 -2.36
CA PRO A 77 0.23 12.80 -2.52
C PRO A 77 -0.54 13.92 -3.25
N GLU A 78 -0.30 15.18 -2.88
CA GLU A 78 -1.10 16.33 -3.35
C GLU A 78 -1.08 16.56 -4.86
N ARG A 79 0.06 16.30 -5.52
CA ARG A 79 0.22 16.42 -6.99
C ARG A 79 -0.71 15.47 -7.77
N GLY A 80 -1.21 14.40 -7.15
CA GLY A 80 -1.88 13.30 -7.85
C GLY A 80 -0.95 12.56 -8.83
N GLY A 81 -1.51 11.71 -9.69
CA GLY A 81 -0.76 10.98 -10.72
C GLY A 81 -0.35 9.56 -10.34
N ASN A 82 0.34 8.86 -11.25
CA ASN A 82 0.74 7.48 -11.01
C ASN A 82 1.87 7.41 -9.99
N CYS A 83 1.68 6.59 -8.97
CA CYS A 83 2.65 6.34 -7.92
C CYS A 83 3.03 4.86 -7.88
N GLU A 84 4.20 4.58 -7.34
CA GLU A 84 4.63 3.25 -6.94
C GLU A 84 5.14 3.31 -5.49
N ALA A 85 5.11 2.18 -4.80
CA ALA A 85 5.61 2.04 -3.44
C ALA A 85 6.85 1.14 -3.44
N ALA A 86 7.84 1.53 -2.65
CA ALA A 86 8.99 0.69 -2.32
C ALA A 86 9.02 0.47 -0.80
N LEU A 87 9.23 -0.77 -0.37
CA LEU A 87 9.33 -1.14 1.04
C LEU A 87 10.80 -1.30 1.41
N TYR A 88 11.22 -0.59 2.45
CA TYR A 88 12.56 -0.62 2.99
C TYR A 88 12.57 -1.21 4.41
N ALA A 89 13.66 -1.88 4.76
CA ALA A 89 13.95 -2.28 6.13
C ALA A 89 15.34 -1.80 6.54
N LEU A 90 15.52 -1.55 7.83
CA LEU A 90 16.80 -1.12 8.37
C LEU A 90 17.64 -2.36 8.71
N ARG A 91 18.86 -2.42 8.17
CA ARG A 91 19.86 -3.45 8.48
C ARG A 91 21.21 -2.79 8.71
N ASN A 92 21.84 -3.07 9.85
CA ASN A 92 23.15 -2.50 10.21
C ASN A 92 23.22 -0.97 10.08
N GLY A 93 22.14 -0.26 10.41
CA GLY A 93 22.07 1.20 10.31
C GLY A 93 21.81 1.77 8.91
N ALA A 94 21.63 0.92 7.88
CA ALA A 94 21.32 1.34 6.52
C ALA A 94 19.94 0.84 6.07
N TRP A 95 19.20 1.69 5.35
CA TRP A 95 17.92 1.31 4.77
C TRP A 95 18.15 0.54 3.46
N GLU A 96 17.66 -0.69 3.40
CA GLU A 96 17.74 -1.57 2.24
C GLU A 96 16.35 -1.73 1.61
N LYS A 97 16.25 -1.60 0.28
CA LYS A 97 15.00 -1.82 -0.45
C LYS A 97 14.74 -3.33 -0.54
N LEU A 98 13.61 -3.78 0.00
CA LEU A 98 13.24 -5.20 -0.02
C LEU A 98 12.25 -5.55 -1.14
N LEU A 99 11.28 -4.66 -1.39
CA LEU A 99 10.19 -4.90 -2.33
C LEU A 99 9.81 -3.61 -3.06
N GLU A 100 9.18 -3.77 -4.21
CA GLU A 100 8.61 -2.72 -5.04
C GLU A 100 7.23 -3.16 -5.52
N SER A 101 6.29 -2.23 -5.59
CA SER A 101 4.91 -2.53 -5.95
C SER A 101 4.66 -2.38 -7.45
N ASN A 102 3.45 -2.76 -7.87
CA ASN A 102 2.87 -2.24 -9.10
C ASN A 102 2.70 -0.71 -9.04
N GLN A 103 2.47 -0.10 -10.21
CA GLN A 103 2.04 1.29 -10.30
C GLN A 103 0.53 1.41 -10.04
N ALA A 104 0.12 2.49 -9.39
CA ALA A 104 -1.27 2.82 -9.15
C ALA A 104 -1.53 4.32 -9.35
N ALA A 105 -2.63 4.64 -10.02
CA ALA A 105 -3.05 6.02 -10.19
C ALA A 105 -3.58 6.58 -8.87
N ALA A 106 -2.97 7.67 -8.39
CA ALA A 106 -3.61 8.52 -7.41
C ALA A 106 -4.80 9.22 -8.09
N PRO A 107 -6.04 9.05 -7.59
CA PRO A 107 -7.11 9.95 -8.00
C PRO A 107 -6.66 11.38 -7.66
N VAL A 108 -6.73 12.28 -8.64
CA VAL A 108 -6.59 13.72 -8.39
C VAL A 108 -7.59 14.04 -7.30
N ARG A 109 -7.18 14.71 -6.22
CA ARG A 109 -8.13 15.29 -5.25
C ARG A 109 -9.02 16.25 -6.03
N ALA A 110 -10.16 15.75 -6.55
CA ALA A 110 -11.27 16.58 -6.94
C ALA A 110 -11.62 17.33 -5.66
N GLY A 111 -11.37 18.65 -5.65
CA GLY A 111 -11.40 19.47 -4.45
C GLY A 111 -12.64 19.17 -3.62
N ALA A 112 -12.46 19.06 -2.30
CA ALA A 112 -13.37 19.08 -1.13
C ALA A 112 -14.93 19.10 -1.26
N GLU A 113 -15.53 18.80 -2.40
CA GLU A 113 -16.96 18.93 -2.69
C GLU A 113 -17.60 17.60 -3.14
N ALA A 114 -16.81 16.63 -3.62
CA ALA A 114 -17.37 15.34 -4.08
C ALA A 114 -17.90 14.44 -2.94
N ASP A 115 -17.45 14.64 -1.70
CA ASP A 115 -17.92 13.87 -0.53
C ASP A 115 -19.33 14.28 -0.04
N ARG A 116 -19.90 15.39 -0.53
CA ARG A 116 -21.27 15.80 -0.19
C ARG A 116 -22.32 15.38 -1.21
N ALA A 117 -21.94 15.04 -2.43
CA ALA A 117 -22.90 14.82 -3.51
C ALA A 117 -23.40 13.36 -3.64
N TYR A 118 -22.64 12.37 -3.13
CA TYR A 118 -22.97 10.96 -3.37
C TYR A 118 -23.71 10.26 -2.22
N ALA A 119 -23.90 10.91 -1.06
CA ALA A 119 -24.49 10.28 0.11
C ALA A 119 -26.00 10.53 0.30
N SER A 120 -26.67 11.37 -0.49
CA SER A 120 -28.04 11.81 -0.14
C SER A 120 -29.04 11.97 -1.30
N MET A 121 -28.91 11.25 -2.41
CA MET A 121 -29.86 11.37 -3.54
C MET A 121 -30.64 10.08 -3.88
N GLU A 122 -30.21 8.90 -3.39
CA GLU A 122 -30.85 7.63 -3.78
C GLU A 122 -31.88 7.11 -2.75
N PHE A 123 -31.95 7.68 -1.53
CA PHE A 123 -32.77 7.11 -0.44
C PHE A 123 -34.16 7.72 -0.23
N HIS A 124 -34.58 8.72 -1.01
CA HIS A 124 -35.91 9.35 -0.86
C HIS A 124 -36.72 9.29 -2.16
N LYS A 125 -37.02 8.07 -2.62
CA LYS A 125 -38.20 7.85 -3.47
C LYS A 125 -39.35 7.26 -2.65
N ARG A 126 -40.14 8.20 -2.12
CA ARG A 126 -41.60 8.16 -1.92
C ARG A 126 -42.16 7.03 -1.04
N VAL A 127 -42.36 7.36 0.23
CA VAL A 127 -43.54 6.92 0.97
C VAL A 127 -44.56 8.06 0.95
N GLN A 128 -45.77 7.74 0.45
CA GLN A 128 -47.08 8.38 0.72
C GLN A 128 -47.49 9.65 -0.04
N PRO A 129 -48.82 9.92 -0.17
CA PRO A 129 -49.97 9.34 0.55
C PRO A 129 -50.59 8.10 -0.10
#